data_AF-A0A1Q2M4R9-F1
#
_entry.id   AF-A0A1Q2M4R9-F1
#
_cell.length_a   1.000
_cell.length_b   1.000
_cell.length_c   1.000
_cell.angle_alpha   90.00
_cell.angle_beta   90.00
_cell.angle_gamma   90.00
#
_symmetry.space_group_name_H-M   'P 1'
#
loop_
_entity.id
_entity.type
_entity.pdbx_description
1 polymer ?
#
loop_
_entity_poly.entity_id
_entity_poly.type
_entity_poly.pdbx_seq_one_letter_code
_entity_poly.pdbx_strand_id
1 'polypeptide(L)' 'MMDCKQATRLLSEQQERNLSRREKLALKFHVFMCKACRNFGQQMGTLRDLARSYAKGEDNGSNPSKDKNPNE' A
#
# COMPACT_ATOMS: atom_id res chain seq x y z
N MET A 1 -11.60 -12.47 -11.99
CA MET A 1 -11.01 -11.17 -12.40
C MET A 1 -11.50 -10.14 -11.39
N MET A 2 -10.59 -9.56 -10.60
CA MET A 2 -10.96 -8.54 -9.61
C MET A 2 -11.09 -7.19 -10.32
N ASP A 3 -12.13 -6.43 -10.01
CA ASP A 3 -12.32 -5.08 -10.55
C ASP A 3 -11.57 -4.01 -9.73
N CYS A 4 -11.29 -2.86 -10.34
CA CYS A 4 -10.63 -1.72 -9.70
C CYS A 4 -11.32 -1.32 -8.39
N LYS A 5 -12.66 -1.37 -8.30
CA LYS A 5 -13.38 -1.03 -7.07
C LYS A 5 -13.09 -2.00 -5.92
N GLN A 6 -12.93 -3.28 -6.23
CA GLN A 6 -12.56 -4.30 -5.24
C GLN A 6 -11.09 -4.14 -4.85
N ALA A 7 -10.22 -3.81 -5.82
CA ALA A 7 -8.81 -3.55 -5.58
C ALA A 7 -8.59 -2.38 -4.62
N THR A 8 -9.25 -1.24 -4.86
CA THR A 8 -9.13 -0.05 -4.01
C THR A 8 -9.72 -0.29 -2.62
N ARG A 9 -10.82 -1.05 -2.54
CA ARG A 9 -11.37 -1.49 -1.25
C ARG A 9 -10.37 -2.32 -0.45
N LEU A 10 -9.78 -3.36 -1.06
CA LEU A 10 -8.77 -4.18 -0.38
C LEU A 10 -7.50 -3.39 -0.02
N LEU A 11 -7.10 -2.41 -0.84
CA LEU A 11 -6.00 -1.49 -0.53
C LEU A 11 -6.31 -0.63 0.71
N SER A 12 -7.54 -0.16 0.87
CA SER A 12 -7.98 0.53 2.09
C SER A 12 -8.03 -0.41 3.28
N GLU A 13 -8.66 -1.58 3.13
CA GLU A 13 -8.78 -2.57 4.20
C GLU A 13 -7.41 -3.05 4.68
N GLN A 14 -6.39 -3.15 3.82
CA GLN A 14 -5.02 -3.49 4.21
C GLN A 14 -4.41 -2.51 5.22
N GLN A 15 -4.90 -1.27 5.29
CA GLN A 15 -4.44 -0.27 6.25
C GLN A 15 -5.03 -0.51 7.65
N GLU A 16 -6.24 -1.05 7.72
CA GLU A 16 -6.98 -1.25 8.97
C GLU A 16 -6.81 -2.68 9.50
N ARG A 17 -6.81 -3.66 8.59
CA ARG A 17 -6.69 -5.09 8.90
C ARG A 17 -5.63 -5.77 8.05
N ASN A 18 -5.13 -6.89 8.55
CA ASN A 18 -4.33 -7.78 7.72
C ASN A 18 -5.24 -8.52 6.73
N LEU A 19 -4.95 -8.38 5.43
CA LEU A 19 -5.60 -9.18 4.39
C LEU A 19 -5.18 -10.65 4.48
N SER A 20 -6.10 -11.55 4.12
CA SER A 20 -5.81 -12.98 3.97
C SER A 20 -4.82 -13.19 2.84
N ARG A 21 -4.06 -14.31 2.87
CA ARG A 21 -3.07 -14.63 1.84
C ARG A 21 -3.67 -14.66 0.42
N ARG A 22 -4.91 -15.14 0.29
CA ARG A 22 -5.66 -15.16 -0.99
C ARG A 22 -5.99 -13.76 -1.50
N GLU A 23 -6.54 -12.90 -0.63
CA GLU A 23 -6.87 -11.50 -0.95
C GLU A 23 -5.62 -10.74 -1.38
N LYS A 24 -4.51 -10.94 -0.65
CA LYS A 24 -3.22 -10.30 -0.94
C LYS A 24 -2.66 -10.72 -2.30
N LEU A 25 -2.77 -12.00 -2.67
CA LEU A 25 -2.30 -12.49 -3.97
C LEU A 25 -3.14 -11.92 -5.13
N ALA A 26 -4.47 -11.96 -5.00
CA ALA A 26 -5.39 -11.41 -6.00
C ALA A 26 -5.17 -9.89 -6.18
N LEU A 27 -5.00 -9.17 -5.08
CA LEU A 27 -4.70 -7.74 -5.10
C LEU A 27 -3.36 -7.45 -5.77
N LYS A 28 -2.31 -8.20 -5.45
CA LYS A 28 -0.98 -8.03 -6.05
C LYS A 28 -1.01 -8.25 -7.57
N PHE A 29 -1.74 -9.27 -8.02
CA PHE A 29 -1.94 -9.53 -9.45
C PHE A 29 -2.64 -8.36 -10.14
N HIS A 30 -3.74 -7.85 -9.58
CA HIS A 30 -4.47 -6.72 -10.15
C HIS A 30 -3.63 -5.44 -10.18
N VAL A 31 -2.93 -5.12 -9.09
CA VAL A 31 -2.06 -3.92 -9.01
C VAL A 31 -0.88 -4.00 -9.98
N PHE A 32 -0.39 -5.20 -10.28
CA PHE A 32 0.66 -5.39 -11.26
C PHE A 32 0.23 -5.00 -12.68
N MET A 33 -1.01 -5.31 -13.07
CA MET A 33 -1.56 -5.01 -14.40
C MET A 33 -2.27 -3.65 -14.49
N CYS A 34 -2.70 -3.07 -13.36
CA CYS A 34 -3.46 -1.81 -13.33
C CYS A 34 -2.64 -0.67 -12.72
N LYS A 35 -2.17 0.25 -13.58
CA LYS A 35 -1.39 1.44 -13.18
C LYS A 35 -2.16 2.35 -12.21
N ALA A 36 -3.47 2.49 -12.37
CA ALA A 36 -4.30 3.31 -11.50
C ALA A 36 -4.31 2.77 -10.06
N CYS A 37 -4.57 1.46 -9.88
CA CYS A 37 -4.55 0.82 -8.56
C CYS A 37 -3.14 0.78 -7.95
N ARG A 38 -2.09 0.66 -8.77
CA ARG A 38 -0.69 0.80 -8.32
C ARG A 38 -0.41 2.17 -7.72
N ASN A 39 -0.77 3.23 -8.43
CA ASN A 39 -0.56 4.59 -7.94
C ASN A 39 -1.36 4.87 -6.65
N PHE A 40 -2.61 4.38 -6.59
CA PHE A 40 -3.44 4.51 -5.39
C PHE A 40 -2.80 3.83 -4.17
N GLY A 41 -2.28 2.60 -4.33
CA GLY A 41 -1.59 1.90 -3.25
C GLY A 41 -0.34 2.63 -2.75
N GLN A 42 0.43 3.25 -3.65
CA GLN A 42 1.61 4.05 -3.28
C GLN A 42 1.22 5.32 -2.51
N GLN A 43 0.14 6.01 -2.92
CA GLN A 43 -0.37 7.18 -2.22
C GLN A 43 -0.86 6.85 -0.81
N MET A 44 -1.57 5.72 -0.64
CA MET A 44 -2.04 5.28 0.68
C MET A 44 -0.89 4.94 1.65
N GLY A 45 0.20 4.38 1.15
CA GLY A 45 1.42 4.17 1.95
C GLY A 45 2.03 5.50 2.40
N THR A 46 2.21 6.43 1.45
CA THR A 46 2.77 7.76 1.71
C THR A 46 1.95 8.53 2.74
N LEU A 47 0.62 8.53 2.60
CA LEU A 47 -0.29 9.21 3.55
C LEU A 47 -0.16 8.63 4.96
N ARG A 48 -0.01 7.30 5.08
CA ARG A 48 0.17 6.63 6.37
C ARG A 48 1.49 7.02 7.03
N ASP A 49 2.57 7.05 6.26
CA ASP A 49 3.89 7.44 6.77
C ASP A 49 3.91 8.91 7.20
N LEU A 50 3.30 9.81 6.42
CA LEU A 50 3.12 11.22 6.79
C LEU A 50 2.29 11.36 8.08
N ALA A 51 1.14 10.70 8.16
CA ALA A 51 0.29 10.74 9.35
C ALA A 51 1.02 10.21 10.61
N ARG A 52 1.82 9.15 10.46
CA ARG A 52 2.64 8.59 11.55
C ARG A 52 3.74 9.55 11.98
N SER A 53 4.42 10.20 11.05
CA SER A 53 5.49 11.16 11.32
C SER A 53 4.93 12.39 12.03
N TYR A 54 3.79 12.89 11.55
CA TYR A 54 3.05 13.98 12.19
C TYR A 54 2.64 13.63 13.63
N ALA A 55 2.06 12.44 13.85
CA ALA A 55 1.66 11.99 15.18
C ALA A 55 2.85 11.80 16.14
N LYS A 56 4.06 11.56 15.63
CA LYS A 56 5.28 11.45 16.42
C LYS A 56 5.97 12.79 16.68
N GLY A 57 5.55 13.87 16.04
CA GLY A 57 6.22 15.17 16.13
C GLY A 57 7.60 15.21 15.48
N GLU A 58 7.91 14.23 14.62
CA GLU A 58 9.18 14.17 13.88
C GLU A 58 9.02 14.95 12.57
N ASP A 59 9.32 16.25 12.60
CA ASP A 59 9.65 17.02 11.39
C ASP A 59 11.03 16.56 10.90
N ASN A 60 11.09 15.54 10.06
CA ASN A 60 12.27 15.24 9.26
C ASN A 60 11.83 14.59 7.94
N GLY A 61 11.96 15.35 6.87
CA GLY A 61 11.46 15.00 5.54
C GLY A 61 12.14 13.77 4.92
N SER A 62 11.30 12.93 4.29
CA SER A 62 11.62 11.95 3.21
C SER A 62 12.38 10.69 3.64
N ASN A 63 12.01 9.44 3.32
CA ASN A 63 11.65 8.88 2.01
C ASN A 63 11.21 7.40 2.20
N PRO A 64 10.01 6.93 1.76
CA PRO A 64 9.67 5.51 1.85
C PRO A 64 10.12 4.78 0.58
N SER A 65 11.43 4.69 0.36
CA SER A 65 12.02 3.65 -0.49
C SER A 65 12.46 2.49 0.39
N LYS A 66 11.50 1.69 0.87
CA LYS A 66 11.79 0.30 1.25
C LYS A 66 11.52 -0.59 0.06
N ASP A 67 12.48 -0.53 -0.85
CA ASP A 67 12.92 -1.68 -1.63
C ASP A 67 13.00 -2.89 -0.67
N LYS A 68 12.18 -3.92 -0.93
CA LYS A 68 12.35 -5.21 -0.29
C LYS A 68 13.30 -6.01 -1.16
N ASN A 69 14.60 -5.91 -0.88
CA ASN A 69 15.57 -6.89 -1.32
C ASN A 69 15.84 -7.88 -0.17
N PRO A 70 15.43 -9.16 -0.28
CA PRO A 70 15.83 -10.21 0.66
C PRO A 70 17.02 -11.00 0.07
N ASN A 71 18.25 -10.57 0.36
CA ASN A 71 19.41 -11.46 0.42
C ASN A 71 20.56 -10.83 1.21
N GLU A 72 20.60 -11.12 2.50
CA GLU A 72 21.81 -11.34 3.32
C GLU A 72 21.40 -12.23 4.50
#